data_AF-A0A354IAK5-F1
#
_entry.id   AF-A0A354IAK5-F1
#
_cell.length_a   1.000
_cell.length_b   1.000
_cell.length_c   1.000
_cell.angle_alpha   90.00
_cell.angle_beta   90.00
_cell.angle_gamma   90.00
#
_symmetry.space_group_name_H-M   'P 1'
#
loop_
_entity.id
_entity.type
_entity.pdbx_description
1 polymer ?
#
loop_
_entity_poly.entity_id
_entity_poly.type
_entity_poly.pdbx_seq_one_letter_code
_entity_poly.pdbx_strand_id
1 'polypeptide(L)' 'MRIHKYIHDPNTLLEQGKNIVTENADTKFIYRVSMVNLILSGMSPKTLSEFCGYSERTLQNWL' A
#
# COMPACT_ATOMS: atom_id res chain seq x y z
N MET A 1 -1.73 19.95 -13.07
CA MET A 1 -1.01 18.92 -13.86
C MET A 1 0.27 18.56 -13.12
N ARG A 2 0.62 17.27 -13.03
CA ARG A 2 1.68 16.74 -12.14
C ARG A 2 3.06 17.37 -12.46
N ILE A 3 3.70 18.00 -11.48
CA ILE A 3 5.01 18.70 -11.59
C ILE A 3 6.19 17.76 -11.27
N HIS A 4 5.93 16.47 -11.00
CA HIS A 4 6.99 15.50 -10.68
C HIS A 4 7.51 14.84 -11.95
N LYS A 5 8.78 15.09 -12.29
CA LYS A 5 9.53 14.24 -13.22
C LYS A 5 9.96 12.98 -12.49
N TYR A 6 9.38 11.84 -12.86
CA TYR A 6 9.83 10.55 -12.37
C TYR A 6 11.09 10.13 -13.15
N ILE A 7 12.13 9.71 -12.43
CA ILE A 7 13.39 9.21 -13.02
C ILE A 7 13.14 7.85 -13.71
N HIS A 8 12.24 7.04 -13.14
CA HIS A 8 11.84 5.75 -13.66
C HIS A 8 10.36 5.74 -14.03
N ASP A 9 9.96 4.80 -14.88
CA ASP A 9 8.55 4.62 -15.25
C ASP A 9 7.71 4.36 -13.99
N PRO A 10 6.67 5.18 -13.71
CA PRO A 10 5.86 5.05 -12.51
C PRO A 10 5.12 3.71 -12.39
N ASN A 11 4.72 3.10 -13.50
CA ASN A 11 4.06 1.79 -13.48
C ASN A 11 5.07 0.71 -13.09
N THR A 12 6.29 0.80 -13.59
CA THR A 12 7.39 -0.10 -13.20
C THR A 12 7.69 0.01 -11.70
N LEU A 13 7.74 1.23 -11.15
CA LEU A 13 7.94 1.44 -9.71
C LEU A 13 6.81 0.84 -8.88
N LEU A 14 5.56 1.00 -9.32
CA LEU A 14 4.40 0.43 -8.65
C LEU A 14 4.43 -1.10 -8.66
N GLU A 15 4.79 -1.70 -9.78
CA GLU A 15 4.90 -3.15 -9.93
C GLU A 15 6.02 -3.72 -9.03
N GLN A 16 7.21 -3.10 -9.05
CA GLN A 16 8.31 -3.48 -8.18
C GLN A 16 7.94 -3.39 -6.70
N GLY A 17 7.27 -2.31 -6.29
CA GLY A 17 6.79 -2.15 -4.91
C GLY A 17 5.84 -3.28 -4.50
N LYS A 18 4.90 -3.66 -5.37
CA LYS A 18 3.98 -4.78 -5.12
C LYS A 18 4.70 -6.12 -4.98
N ASN A 19 5.73 -6.36 -5.79
CA ASN A 19 6.51 -7.58 -5.72
C ASN A 19 7.28 -7.67 -4.39
N ILE A 20 7.94 -6.58 -3.98
CA ILE A 20 8.70 -6.52 -2.72
C ILE A 20 7.82 -6.84 -1.51
N VAL A 21 6.64 -6.22 -1.42
CA VAL A 21 5.73 -6.43 -0.27
C VAL A 21 5.11 -7.82 -0.23
N THR A 22 5.16 -8.58 -1.33
CA THR A 22 4.59 -9.92 -1.44
C THR A 22 5.64 -11.05 -1.44
N GLU A 23 6.93 -10.71 -1.50
CA GLU A 23 8.03 -11.65 -1.68
C GLU A 23 8.29 -12.53 -0.45
N ASN A 24 8.28 -11.96 0.76
CA ASN A 24 8.56 -12.71 1.99
C ASN A 24 7.60 -12.37 3.14
N ALA A 25 7.56 -13.22 4.17
CA ALA A 25 6.62 -13.12 5.28
C ALA A 25 6.83 -11.85 6.13
N ASP A 26 8.09 -11.45 6.34
CA ASP A 26 8.43 -10.28 7.15
C ASP A 26 8.01 -8.99 6.46
N THR A 27 8.24 -8.86 5.15
CA THR A 27 7.81 -7.69 4.38
C THR A 27 6.28 -7.60 4.34
N LYS A 28 5.57 -8.73 4.21
CA LYS A 28 4.09 -8.76 4.31
C LYS A 28 3.61 -8.27 5.67
N PHE A 29 4.28 -8.70 6.74
CA PHE A 29 3.96 -8.27 8.10
C PHE A 29 4.19 -6.77 8.29
N ILE A 30 5.36 -6.26 7.90
CA ILE A 30 5.67 -4.82 7.94
C ILE A 30 4.67 -4.01 7.11
N TYR A 31 4.30 -4.49 5.93
CA TYR A 31 3.34 -3.81 5.07
C TYR A 31 1.95 -3.76 5.71
N ARG A 32 1.47 -4.87 6.30
CA ARG A 32 0.21 -4.90 7.07
C ARG A 32 0.23 -3.91 8.24
N VAL A 33 1.28 -3.93 9.06
CA VAL A 33 1.41 -3.00 10.21
C VAL A 33 1.38 -1.54 9.73
N SER A 34 2.04 -1.25 8.61
CA SER A 34 2.03 0.09 8.02
C SER A 34 0.62 0.53 7.60
N MET A 35 -0.16 -0.35 6.97
CA MET A 35 -1.56 -0.05 6.61
C MET A 35 -2.43 0.19 7.84
N VAL A 36 -2.29 -0.64 8.87
CA VAL A 36 -3.01 -0.48 10.15
C VAL A 36 -2.67 0.87 10.79
N ASN A 37 -1.39 1.24 10.86
CA ASN A 37 -0.98 2.52 11.42
C ASN A 37 -1.55 3.72 10.67
N LEU A 38 -1.62 3.66 9.32
CA LEU A 38 -2.24 4.71 8.51
C LEU A 38 -3.73 4.84 8.81
N ILE A 39 -4.44 3.72 8.98
CA ILE A 39 -5.86 3.74 9.32
C ILE A 39 -6.08 4.30 10.73
N LEU A 40 -5.29 3.86 11.71
CA LEU A 40 -5.32 4.40 13.07
C LEU A 40 -4.94 5.89 13.14
N SER A 41 -4.18 6.38 12.16
CA SER A 41 -3.85 7.81 12.01
C SER A 41 -4.95 8.62 11.30
N GLY A 42 -6.10 8.01 11.00
CA GLY A 42 -7.29 8.68 10.45
C GLY A 42 -7.52 8.46 8.95
N MET A 43 -6.75 7.60 8.29
CA MET A 43 -7.01 7.27 6.89
C MET A 43 -8.20 6.31 6.75
N SER A 44 -9.14 6.62 5.86
CA SER A 44 -10.26 5.72 5.57
C SER A 44 -9.79 4.43 4.89
N PRO A 45 -10.21 3.24 5.35
CA PRO A 45 -9.94 1.96 4.68
C PRO A 45 -10.39 1.96 3.22
N LYS A 46 -11.51 2.64 2.90
CA LYS A 46 -12.02 2.78 1.53
C LYS A 46 -11.00 3.48 0.64
N THR A 47 -10.51 4.65 1.06
CA THR A 47 -9.51 5.42 0.31
C THR A 47 -8.20 4.64 0.18
N LEU A 48 -7.75 3.98 1.26
CA LEU A 48 -6.49 3.23 1.22
C LEU A 48 -6.55 2.03 0.27
N SER A 49 -7.72 1.37 0.16
CA SER A 49 -7.92 0.22 -0.72
C SER A 49 -7.68 0.52 -2.22
N GLU A 50 -7.83 1.77 -2.63
CA GLU A 50 -7.57 2.22 -4.00
C GLU A 50 -6.07 2.20 -4.35
N PHE A 51 -5.19 2.22 -3.35
CA PHE A 51 -3.75 2.39 -3.54
C PHE A 51 -2.92 1.20 -3.05
N CYS A 52 -3.38 0.47 -2.04
CA CYS A 52 -2.57 -0.54 -1.35
C CYS A 52 -2.73 -1.97 -1.88
N GLY A 53 -3.59 -2.19 -2.87
CA GLY A 53 -3.81 -3.52 -3.46
C GLY A 53 -4.56 -4.52 -2.56
N TYR A 54 -5.17 -4.04 -1.48
CA TYR A 54 -6.05 -4.83 -0.61
C TYR A 54 -7.47 -4.28 -0.63
N SER A 55 -8.45 -5.17 -0.53
CA SER A 55 -9.84 -4.76 -0.44
C SER A 55 -10.11 -3.99 0.86
N GLU A 56 -11.08 -3.08 0.83
CA GLU A 56 -11.55 -2.38 2.03
C GLU A 56 -11.90 -3.37 3.17
N ARG A 57 -12.56 -4.48 2.83
CA ARG A 57 -12.88 -5.55 3.78
C ARG A 57 -11.64 -6.17 4.43
N THR A 58 -10.59 -6.42 3.63
CA THR A 58 -9.32 -6.96 4.15
C THR A 58 -8.68 -6.00 5.13
N LEU A 59 -8.68 -4.70 4.81
CA LEU A 59 -8.13 -3.65 5.67
C LEU A 59 -8.91 -3.53 6.98
N GLN A 60 -10.25 -3.58 6.93
CA GLN A 60 -11.10 -3.55 8.11
C GLN A 60 -10.88 -4.78 9.02
N ASN A 61 -10.63 -5.96 8.45
CA ASN A 61 -10.33 -7.17 9.22
C ASN A 61 -8.96 -7.14 9.94
N TRP A 62 -8.10 -6.15 9.67
CA TRP A 62 -6.80 -6.02 10.33
C TRP A 62 -6.82 -5.08 11.53
N LEU A 63 -7.86 -4.27 11.67
CA LEU A 63 -8.19 -3.52 12.87
C LEU A 63 -8.81 -4.47 13.91
#